data_AF-A0A847QNG6-F1
#
_entry.id   AF-A0A847QNG6-F1
#
_cell.length_a   1.000
_cell.length_b   1.000
_cell.length_c   1.000
_cell.angle_alpha   90.00
_cell.angle_beta   90.00
_cell.angle_gamma   90.00
#
_symmetry.space_group_name_H-M   'P 1'
#
loop_
_entity.id
_entity.type
_entity.pdbx_description
1 polymer ?
#
loop_
_entity_poly.entity_id
_entity_poly.type
_entity_poly.pdbx_seq_one_letter_code
_entity_poly.pdbx_strand_id
1 'polypeptide(L)'
;MITLKVNEDLTPRKKDKLRIRIRMDFRGEEEIGRFFFGSKSSEFMAKKARDEQIELLKNIPIQGIDFEKFDASLDVYFIQEQDKKGRKKEIAYAPVLITFTADRLEDVIPLLTNRTLRKVEIISPEKITLEKSALEGLLYSFHKQITLVV
;
A
#
# COMPACT_ATOMS: atom_id res chain seq x y z
N MET A 1 -16.46 -56.78 -0.32
CA MET A 1 -16.11 -55.93 -1.48
C MET A 1 -16.79 -54.59 -1.25
N ILE A 2 -16.06 -53.60 -0.72
CA ILE A 2 -16.62 -52.30 -0.30
C ILE A 2 -16.11 -51.24 -1.28
N THR A 3 -17.04 -50.61 -1.97
CA THR A 3 -16.78 -49.53 -2.93
C THR A 3 -16.61 -48.22 -2.17
N LEU A 4 -15.38 -47.72 -2.10
CA LEU A 4 -15.10 -46.39 -1.59
C LEU A 4 -15.40 -45.37 -2.70
N LYS A 5 -16.49 -44.62 -2.54
CA LYS A 5 -16.66 -43.36 -3.27
C LYS A 5 -15.73 -42.35 -2.60
N VAL A 6 -14.66 -41.99 -3.30
CA VAL A 6 -13.76 -40.90 -2.89
C VAL A 6 -14.57 -39.61 -2.98
N ASN A 7 -14.88 -39.02 -1.82
CA ASN A 7 -15.46 -37.70 -1.75
C ASN A 7 -14.41 -36.69 -2.25
N GLU A 8 -14.75 -35.91 -3.28
CA GLU A 8 -13.95 -34.82 -3.85
C GLU A 8 -13.89 -33.55 -2.94
N ASP A 9 -14.15 -33.68 -1.64
CA ASP A 9 -14.24 -32.53 -0.71
C ASP A 9 -12.95 -32.27 0.10
N LEU A 10 -11.79 -32.72 -0.39
CA LEU A 10 -10.49 -32.43 0.22
C LEU A 10 -9.77 -31.22 -0.40
N THR A 11 -10.50 -30.20 -0.86
CA THR A 11 -9.90 -28.86 -0.87
C THR A 11 -10.00 -28.32 0.55
N PRO A 12 -8.89 -28.17 1.31
CA PRO A 12 -8.97 -27.42 2.55
C PRO A 12 -9.57 -26.07 2.18
N ARG A 13 -10.67 -25.65 2.83
CA ARG A 13 -11.23 -24.31 2.66
C ARG A 13 -10.07 -23.35 2.90
N LYS A 14 -9.45 -22.89 1.82
CA LYS A 14 -8.54 -21.77 1.83
C LYS A 14 -9.41 -20.68 2.42
N LYS A 15 -9.22 -20.31 3.69
CA LYS A 15 -9.88 -19.12 4.25
C LYS A 15 -9.73 -18.07 3.16
N ASP A 16 -10.84 -17.55 2.63
CA ASP A 16 -10.79 -16.59 1.54
C ASP A 16 -9.97 -15.41 2.03
N LYS A 17 -8.69 -15.38 1.64
CA LYS A 17 -7.76 -14.35 2.10
C LYS A 17 -8.31 -13.01 1.63
N LEU A 18 -8.09 -11.97 2.42
CA LEU A 18 -8.46 -10.62 2.04
C LEU A 18 -7.61 -10.20 0.86
N ARG A 19 -8.19 -10.11 -0.34
CA ARG A 19 -7.48 -9.60 -1.51
C ARG A 19 -7.69 -8.11 -1.58
N ILE A 20 -6.60 -7.36 -1.53
CA ILE A 20 -6.62 -5.91 -1.40
C ILE A 20 -5.75 -5.32 -2.50
N ARG A 21 -6.20 -4.19 -3.04
CA ARG A 21 -5.40 -3.31 -3.88
C ARG A 21 -5.23 -1.97 -3.20
N ILE A 22 -3.99 -1.52 -3.07
CA ILE A 22 -3.68 -0.18 -2.59
C ILE A 22 -3.03 0.65 -3.70
N ARG A 23 -3.20 1.97 -3.61
CA ARG A 23 -2.42 2.94 -4.37
C ARG A 23 -1.50 3.68 -3.42
N MET A 24 -0.22 3.72 -3.75
CA MET A 24 0.79 4.49 -3.04
C MET A 24 1.42 5.48 -4.01
N ASP A 25 1.55 6.74 -3.59
CA ASP A 25 2.11 7.82 -4.40
C ASP A 25 3.40 8.34 -3.75
N PHE A 26 4.52 8.18 -4.45
CA PHE A 26 5.85 8.52 -3.94
C PHE A 26 6.25 9.91 -4.38
N ARG A 27 6.62 10.73 -3.42
CA ARG A 27 7.00 12.13 -3.64
C ARG A 27 8.46 12.23 -4.11
N GLY A 28 8.71 13.03 -5.14
CA GLY A 28 10.07 13.42 -5.52
C GLY A 28 10.61 14.48 -4.57
N GLU A 29 11.44 14.09 -3.61
CA GLU A 29 12.16 15.05 -2.76
C GLU A 29 13.30 15.72 -3.55
N GLU A 30 13.45 17.04 -3.39
CA GLU A 30 14.66 17.72 -3.85
C GLU A 30 15.75 17.50 -2.80
N GLU A 31 16.91 17.00 -3.21
CA GLU A 31 18.09 17.03 -2.35
C GLU A 31 18.35 18.47 -1.92
N ILE A 32 18.25 18.72 -0.62
CA ILE A 32 18.53 20.00 0.02
C ILE A 32 20.00 20.35 -0.27
N GLY A 33 20.24 21.16 -1.29
CA GLY A 33 21.58 21.60 -1.69
C GLY A 33 21.80 21.81 -3.19
N ARG A 34 20.92 21.27 -4.05
CA ARG A 34 21.05 21.39 -5.51
C ARG A 34 19.88 22.17 -6.10
N PHE A 35 20.08 23.49 -6.19
CA PHE A 35 19.25 24.48 -6.90
C PHE A 35 19.18 24.20 -8.43
N PHE A 36 18.68 23.06 -8.86
CA PHE A 36 18.46 22.77 -10.27
C PHE A 36 16.97 22.60 -10.56
N PHE A 37 16.37 23.72 -10.97
CA PHE A 37 15.09 23.83 -11.64
C PHE A 37 14.99 22.79 -12.78
N GLY A 38 14.11 21.80 -12.62
CA GLY A 38 13.72 20.91 -13.71
C GLY A 38 12.74 19.86 -13.24
N SER A 39 11.55 19.81 -13.84
CA SER A 39 10.56 18.74 -13.66
C SER A 39 11.17 17.34 -13.83
N LYS A 40 12.19 17.20 -14.69
CA LYS A 40 12.93 15.97 -14.93
C LYS A 40 13.67 15.44 -13.69
N SER A 41 14.16 16.29 -12.78
CA SER A 41 14.85 15.83 -11.56
C SER A 41 13.84 15.36 -10.52
N SER A 42 12.76 16.11 -10.27
CA SER A 42 11.71 15.72 -9.34
C SER A 42 10.99 14.45 -9.80
N GLU A 43 10.69 14.32 -11.11
CA GLU A 43 10.11 13.12 -11.71
C GLU A 43 11.01 11.89 -11.52
N PHE A 44 12.31 12.03 -11.81
CA PHE A 44 13.27 10.95 -11.63
C PHE A 44 13.35 10.52 -10.16
N MET A 45 13.42 11.47 -9.22
CA MET A 45 13.48 11.17 -7.79
C MET A 45 12.20 10.48 -7.30
N ALA A 46 11.03 10.90 -7.79
CA ALA A 46 9.76 10.26 -7.46
C ALA A 46 9.74 8.80 -7.96
N LYS A 47 10.14 8.56 -9.21
CA LYS A 47 10.24 7.21 -9.79
C LYS A 47 11.23 6.35 -9.02
N LYS A 48 12.40 6.88 -8.69
CA LYS A 48 13.42 6.19 -7.89
C LYS A 48 12.87 5.78 -6.52
N ALA A 49 12.23 6.69 -5.79
CA ALA A 49 11.64 6.39 -4.48
C ALA A 49 10.57 5.28 -4.56
N ARG A 50 9.72 5.31 -5.60
CA ARG A 50 8.74 4.26 -5.86
C ARG A 50 9.43 2.91 -6.12
N ASP A 51 10.41 2.89 -7.02
CA ASP A 51 11.06 1.67 -7.46
C ASP A 51 11.88 1.03 -6.32
N GLU A 52 12.55 1.84 -5.49
CA GLU A 52 13.21 1.38 -4.26
C GLU A 52 12.20 0.76 -3.28
N GLN A 53 11.04 1.40 -3.07
CA GLN A 53 10.01 0.85 -2.18
C GLN A 53 9.43 -0.46 -2.72
N ILE A 54 9.20 -0.56 -4.04
CA ILE A 54 8.75 -1.80 -4.67
C ILE A 54 9.76 -2.92 -4.41
N GLU A 55 11.05 -2.64 -4.60
CA GLU A 55 12.10 -3.63 -4.40
C GLU A 55 12.22 -4.06 -2.94
N LEU A 56 12.02 -3.13 -2.02
CA LEU A 56 11.99 -3.40 -0.58
C LEU A 56 10.81 -4.31 -0.21
N LEU A 57 9.60 -4.05 -0.75
CA LEU A 57 8.42 -4.88 -0.50
C LEU A 57 8.49 -6.27 -1.13
N LYS A 58 9.19 -6.44 -2.25
CA LYS A 58 9.44 -7.77 -2.84
C LYS A 58 10.35 -8.65 -1.98
N ASN A 59 11.30 -8.03 -1.29
CA ASN A 59 12.37 -8.75 -0.58
C ASN A 59 12.15 -8.85 0.93
N ILE A 60 11.30 -7.99 1.52
CA ILE A 60 11.01 -8.01 2.95
C ILE A 60 9.64 -8.66 3.18
N PRO A 61 9.58 -9.85 3.83
CA PRO A 61 8.32 -10.48 4.14
C PRO A 61 7.56 -9.64 5.17
N ILE A 62 6.29 -9.36 4.90
CA ILE A 62 5.36 -8.84 5.89
C ILE A 62 4.51 -10.02 6.35
N GLN A 63 4.51 -10.28 7.65
CA GLN A 63 3.77 -11.40 8.21
C GLN A 63 2.29 -11.32 7.83
N GLY A 64 1.75 -12.43 7.32
CA GLY A 64 0.35 -12.54 6.92
C GLY A 64 0.00 -11.83 5.61
N ILE A 65 0.97 -11.28 4.86
CA ILE A 65 0.76 -10.66 3.54
C ILE A 65 1.53 -11.42 2.46
N ASP A 66 0.83 -11.74 1.37
CA ASP A 66 1.43 -12.25 0.13
C ASP A 66 1.23 -11.22 -1.00
N PHE A 67 2.32 -10.63 -1.49
CA PHE A 67 2.26 -9.69 -2.61
C PHE A 67 2.05 -10.43 -3.94
N GLU A 68 1.02 -10.03 -4.71
CA GLU A 68 0.68 -10.65 -6.00
C GLU A 68 1.23 -9.84 -7.19
N LYS A 69 1.03 -8.52 -7.16
CA LYS A 69 1.33 -7.64 -8.29
C LYS A 69 1.73 -6.25 -7.83
N PHE A 70 2.78 -5.71 -8.44
CA PHE A 70 3.13 -4.30 -8.41
C PHE A 70 2.93 -3.72 -9.81
N ASP A 71 2.11 -2.69 -9.94
CA ASP A 71 1.75 -2.08 -11.21
C ASP A 71 2.14 -0.60 -11.20
N ALA A 72 3.21 -0.29 -11.92
CA ALA A 72 3.80 1.04 -12.03
C ALA A 72 3.44 1.72 -13.35
N SER A 73 2.35 1.30 -14.01
CA SER A 73 1.93 1.81 -15.33
C SER A 73 1.30 3.21 -15.29
N LEU A 74 0.93 3.70 -14.10
CA LEU A 74 0.36 5.04 -13.94
C LEU A 74 1.44 6.11 -14.11
N ASP A 75 1.11 7.16 -14.85
CA ASP A 75 2.02 8.26 -15.12
C ASP A 75 2.36 9.07 -13.86
N VAL A 76 3.58 9.63 -13.85
CA VAL A 76 3.96 10.63 -12.86
C VAL A 76 3.14 11.88 -13.07
N TYR A 77 2.62 12.44 -11.99
CA TYR A 77 1.86 13.67 -12.01
C TYR A 77 2.47 14.71 -11.09
N PHE A 78 2.11 15.98 -11.29
CA PHE A 78 2.70 17.10 -10.57
C PHE A 78 1.63 17.84 -9.77
N ILE A 79 1.97 18.23 -8.53
CA ILE A 79 1.15 19.10 -7.69
C ILE A 79 1.95 20.37 -7.39
N GLN A 80 1.30 21.52 -7.47
CA GLN A 80 1.83 22.79 -7.00
C GLN A 80 1.61 22.88 -5.48
N GLU A 81 2.69 22.82 -4.71
CA GLU A 81 2.65 23.08 -3.26
C GLU A 81 3.32 24.42 -2.95
N GLN A 82 2.95 25.01 -1.82
CA GLN A 82 3.58 26.24 -1.33
C GLN A 82 4.57 25.89 -0.23
N ASP A 83 5.82 26.33 -0.36
CA ASP A 83 6.82 26.13 0.69
C ASP A 83 6.54 27.05 1.91
N LYS A 84 7.25 26.81 3.02
CA LYS A 84 7.13 27.62 4.25
C LYS A 84 7.43 29.12 4.06
N LYS A 85 8.03 29.51 2.92
CA LYS A 85 8.36 30.89 2.55
C LYS A 85 7.37 31.48 1.54
N GLY A 86 6.26 30.79 1.27
CA GLY A 86 5.24 31.25 0.33
C GLY A 86 5.55 31.02 -1.15
N ARG A 87 6.66 30.35 -1.48
CA ARG A 87 7.05 30.11 -2.89
C ARG A 87 6.32 28.88 -3.42
N LYS A 88 5.73 29.00 -4.60
CA LYS A 88 5.12 27.86 -5.30
C LYS A 88 6.22 26.95 -5.82
N LYS A 89 6.07 25.66 -5.59
CA LYS A 89 6.96 24.61 -6.05
C LYS A 89 6.15 23.49 -6.67
N GLU A 90 6.57 23.06 -7.85
CA GLU A 90 6.01 21.90 -8.50
C GLU A 90 6.68 20.63 -7.96
N ILE A 91 5.87 19.65 -7.54
CA ILE A 91 6.35 18.40 -6.94
C ILE A 91 5.79 17.24 -7.73
N ALA A 92 6.68 16.36 -8.17
CA ALA A 92 6.33 15.12 -8.83
C ALA A 92 5.89 14.05 -7.83
N TYR A 93 4.90 13.26 -8.24
CA TYR A 93 4.41 12.08 -7.54
C TYR A 93 4.37 10.88 -8.48
N ALA A 94 5.05 9.80 -8.11
CA ALA A 94 5.09 8.55 -8.85
C ALA A 94 4.16 7.51 -8.20
N PRO A 95 3.02 7.19 -8.82
CA PRO A 95 2.08 6.19 -8.30
C PRO A 95 2.53 4.75 -8.56
N VAL A 96 2.09 3.83 -7.69
CA VAL A 96 2.08 2.38 -7.89
C VAL A 96 0.78 1.79 -7.34
N LEU A 97 0.22 0.82 -8.06
CA LEU A 97 -0.85 -0.04 -7.54
C LEU A 97 -0.25 -1.35 -7.05
N ILE A 98 -0.56 -1.74 -5.83
CA ILE A 98 -0.06 -2.96 -5.22
C ILE A 98 -1.25 -3.85 -4.90
N THR A 99 -1.29 -5.05 -5.48
CA THR A 99 -2.29 -6.07 -5.17
C THR A 99 -1.65 -7.16 -4.34
N PHE A 100 -2.27 -7.52 -3.23
CA PHE A 100 -1.79 -8.53 -2.30
C PHE A 100 -2.96 -9.24 -1.61
N THR A 101 -2.68 -10.41 -1.04
CA THR A 101 -3.60 -11.06 -0.12
C THR A 101 -3.12 -10.94 1.31
N ALA A 102 -4.05 -10.82 2.25
CA ALA A 102 -3.75 -10.85 3.68
C ALA A 102 -4.56 -11.95 4.39
N ASP A 103 -3.93 -12.61 5.35
CA ASP A 103 -4.56 -13.66 6.16
C ASP A 103 -5.60 -13.07 7.11
N ARG A 104 -5.30 -11.89 7.67
CA ARG A 104 -6.21 -11.13 8.53
C ARG A 104 -6.17 -9.65 8.23
N LEU A 105 -7.18 -8.92 8.70
CA LEU A 105 -7.25 -7.47 8.50
C LEU A 105 -6.15 -6.72 9.28
N GLU A 106 -5.75 -7.26 10.43
CA GLU A 106 -4.72 -6.66 11.28
C GLU A 106 -3.34 -6.67 10.61
N ASP A 107 -3.05 -7.68 9.78
CA ASP A 107 -1.78 -7.79 9.05
C ASP A 107 -1.58 -6.64 8.04
N VAL A 108 -2.68 -6.02 7.60
CA VAL A 108 -2.67 -4.94 6.60
C VAL A 108 -2.35 -3.58 7.23
N ILE A 109 -2.51 -3.45 8.54
CA ILE A 109 -2.37 -2.17 9.26
C ILE A 109 -1.05 -1.43 8.93
N PRO A 110 0.13 -2.06 8.88
CA PRO A 110 1.38 -1.38 8.53
C PRO A 110 1.36 -0.71 7.14
N LEU A 111 0.60 -1.25 6.19
CA LEU A 111 0.42 -0.66 4.87
C LEU A 111 -0.62 0.46 4.88
N LEU A 112 -1.69 0.31 5.67
CA LEU A 112 -2.76 1.32 5.82
C LEU A 112 -2.28 2.61 6.48
N THR A 113 -1.18 2.51 7.20
CA THR A 113 -0.60 3.56 8.04
C THR A 113 0.58 4.28 7.36
N ASN A 114 0.88 3.90 6.12
CA ASN A 114 1.95 4.48 5.34
C ASN A 114 1.55 5.87 4.78
N ARG A 115 2.42 6.87 4.92
CA ARG A 115 2.19 8.25 4.46
C ARG A 115 2.03 8.38 2.93
N THR A 116 2.52 7.40 2.16
CA THR A 116 2.37 7.37 0.70
C THR A 116 1.02 6.80 0.26
N LEU A 117 0.27 6.17 1.15
CA LEU A 117 -1.02 5.59 0.83
C LEU A 117 -2.01 6.68 0.37
N ARG A 118 -2.72 6.40 -0.73
CA ARG A 118 -3.74 7.30 -1.30
C ARG A 118 -5.09 6.64 -1.52
N LYS A 119 -5.10 5.33 -1.77
CA LYS A 119 -6.33 4.57 -1.99
C LYS A 119 -6.18 3.15 -1.45
N VAL A 120 -7.26 2.61 -0.92
CA VAL A 120 -7.42 1.22 -0.52
C VAL A 120 -8.69 0.70 -1.16
N GLU A 121 -8.63 -0.48 -1.75
CA GLU A 121 -9.74 -1.17 -2.40
C GLU A 121 -9.70 -2.64 -1.97
N ILE A 122 -10.80 -3.12 -1.42
CA ILE A 122 -10.97 -4.54 -1.09
C ILE A 122 -11.56 -5.21 -2.33
N ILE A 123 -10.81 -6.12 -2.93
CA ILE A 123 -11.23 -6.87 -4.13
C ILE A 123 -12.08 -8.08 -3.73
N SER A 124 -11.68 -8.77 -2.66
CA SER A 124 -12.43 -9.90 -2.13
C SER A 124 -12.12 -10.10 -0.64
N PRO A 125 -13.04 -10.69 0.13
CA PRO A 125 -14.41 -11.06 -0.25
C PRO A 125 -15.33 -9.84 -0.40
N GLU A 126 -16.49 -10.02 -1.04
CA GLU A 126 -17.50 -8.96 -1.21
C GLU A 126 -18.11 -8.50 0.14
N LYS A 127 -18.15 -9.42 1.11
CA LYS A 127 -18.64 -9.14 2.46
C LYS A 127 -17.58 -9.53 3.47
N ILE A 128 -17.32 -8.63 4.43
CA ILE A 128 -16.43 -8.87 5.55
C ILE A 128 -17.25 -8.87 6.82
N THR A 129 -17.06 -9.90 7.65
CA THR A 129 -17.57 -9.95 9.02
C THR A 129 -16.40 -9.74 9.97
N LEU A 130 -16.50 -8.73 10.85
CA LEU A 130 -15.46 -8.41 11.83
C LEU A 130 -15.96 -8.74 13.23
N GLU A 131 -15.09 -9.37 14.02
CA GLU A 131 -15.30 -9.47 15.45
C GLU A 131 -15.09 -8.10 16.12
N LYS A 132 -15.80 -7.90 17.24
CA LYS A 132 -15.71 -6.65 18.02
C LYS A 132 -14.27 -6.29 18.38
N SER A 133 -13.50 -7.28 18.86
CA SER A 133 -12.10 -7.11 19.25
C SER A 133 -11.20 -6.68 18.09
N ALA A 134 -11.40 -7.25 16.90
CA ALA A 134 -10.66 -6.88 15.70
C ALA A 134 -10.95 -5.44 15.29
N LEU A 135 -12.22 -5.02 15.33
CA LEU A 135 -12.60 -3.63 15.06
C LEU A 135 -11.99 -2.66 16.07
N GLU A 136 -12.04 -2.98 17.37
CA GLU A 136 -11.44 -2.16 18.43
C GLU A 136 -9.92 -1.98 18.23
N GLY A 137 -9.19 -3.06 17.90
CA GLY A 137 -7.76 -3.00 17.62
C GLY A 137 -7.42 -2.14 16.40
N LEU A 138 -8.28 -2.19 15.37
CA LEU A 138 -8.12 -1.40 14.14
C LEU A 138 -8.34 0.10 14.41
N LEU A 139 -9.40 0.44 15.14
CA LEU A 139 -9.67 1.82 15.58
C LEU A 139 -8.54 2.38 16.45
N TYR A 140 -8.02 1.59 17.38
CA TYR A 140 -6.88 2.00 18.21
C TYR A 140 -5.61 2.24 17.38
N SER A 141 -5.34 1.38 16.40
CA SER A 141 -4.18 1.53 15.51
C SER A 141 -4.25 2.81 14.68
N PHE A 142 -5.44 3.15 14.16
CA PHE A 142 -5.65 4.44 13.50
C PHE A 142 -5.47 5.63 14.44
N HIS A 143 -6.02 5.57 15.66
CA HIS A 143 -5.85 6.64 16.64
C HIS A 143 -4.37 6.88 16.96
N LYS A 144 -3.60 5.81 17.21
CA LYS A 144 -2.15 5.91 17.51
C LYS A 144 -1.39 6.63 16.41
N GLN A 145 -1.77 6.41 15.16
CA GLN A 145 -1.19 7.10 14.01
C GLN A 145 -1.56 8.57 13.93
N ILE A 146 -2.81 8.92 14.22
CA ILE A 146 -3.26 10.33 14.22
C ILE A 146 -2.54 11.11 15.32
N THR A 147 -2.42 10.54 16.52
CA THR A 147 -1.78 11.20 17.67
C THR A 147 -0.28 11.46 17.48
N LEU A 148 0.42 10.66 16.65
CA LEU A 148 1.82 10.88 16.32
C LEU A 148 2.07 12.03 15.31
N VAL A 149 1.01 12.64 14.78
CA VAL A 149 1.08 13.72 13.77
C VAL A 149 0.72 15.09 14.36
N VAL A 150 0.37 15.15 15.66
CA VAL A 150 0.03 16.39 16.39
C VAL A 150 1.23 16.92 17.16
#